data_AF-A0A7X4KXM1-F1
#
_entry.id   AF-A0A7X4KXM1-F1
#
_cell.length_a   1.000
_cell.length_b   1.000
_cell.length_c   1.000
_cell.angle_alpha   90.00
_cell.angle_beta   90.00
_cell.angle_gamma   90.00
#
_symmetry.space_group_name_H-M   'P 1'
#
loop_
_entity.id
_entity.type
_entity.pdbx_description
1 polymer ?
#
loop_
_entity_poly.entity_id
_entity_poly.type
_entity_poly.pdbx_seq_one_letter_code
_entity_poly.pdbx_strand_id
1 'polypeptide(L)'
;MHLVRTLYGRRAAIDFEDLVRFPLPLPRPRWVDRQHIESVLLHLSSGTKTSARLRLMHWTGMRPSQMGRLTPLDFRLADPVPYVNVPRGKGGRLAAIPLVEDALRAVHDFIAADAFGPWSTQSANKAIQAAARKAHRQPFTVYQIRHSFATCLRHAGADLADIQDLYGHTNVATTRIYAAPTLAKQRAAIQRLYSAAS
;
A
#
# COMPACT_ATOMS: atom_id res chain seq x y z
N MET A 1 46.19 2.00 -9.94
CA MET A 1 45.93 1.06 -8.82
C MET A 1 44.64 0.32 -9.13
N HIS A 2 44.70 -0.88 -9.72
CA HIS A 2 43.52 -1.58 -10.22
C HIS A 2 42.74 -2.25 -9.09
N LEU A 3 41.43 -1.99 -9.01
CA LEU A 3 40.50 -2.63 -8.07
C LEU A 3 39.77 -3.76 -8.80
N VAL A 4 39.88 -4.98 -8.28
CA VAL A 4 39.18 -6.15 -8.86
C VAL A 4 37.87 -6.35 -8.09
N ARG A 5 36.72 -6.18 -8.77
CA ARG A 5 35.41 -6.52 -8.22
C ARG A 5 34.71 -7.55 -9.11
N THR A 6 34.18 -8.59 -8.51
CA THR A 6 33.39 -9.62 -9.20
C THR A 6 31.97 -9.12 -9.43
N LEU A 7 31.57 -8.97 -10.69
CA LEU A 7 30.18 -8.81 -11.11
C LEU A 7 29.83 -10.04 -11.97
N TYR A 8 28.74 -10.74 -11.64
CA TYR A 8 28.28 -11.93 -12.37
C TYR A 8 29.33 -13.05 -12.56
N GLY A 9 30.21 -13.24 -11.57
CA GLY A 9 31.10 -14.42 -11.53
C GLY A 9 32.30 -14.41 -12.49
N ARG A 10 32.58 -13.33 -13.21
CA ARG A 10 33.84 -13.16 -13.96
C ARG A 10 34.65 -11.98 -13.42
N ARG A 11 35.97 -12.15 -13.30
CA ARG A 11 36.91 -11.07 -12.96
C ARG A 11 37.26 -10.33 -14.25
N ALA A 12 37.01 -9.03 -14.29
CA ALA A 12 37.52 -8.12 -15.32
C ALA A 12 38.20 -6.94 -14.63
N ALA A 13 39.33 -6.50 -15.18
CA ALA A 13 39.97 -5.25 -14.77
C ALA A 13 39.13 -4.10 -15.33
N ILE A 14 38.66 -3.20 -14.47
CA ILE A 14 37.91 -2.00 -14.84
C ILE A 14 38.78 -0.81 -14.49
N ASP A 15 39.04 0.08 -15.45
CA ASP A 15 39.79 1.31 -15.20
C ASP A 15 38.94 2.32 -14.42
N PHE A 16 39.59 3.08 -13.55
CA PHE A 16 38.92 4.00 -12.63
C PHE A 16 38.17 5.12 -13.37
N GLU A 17 38.60 5.44 -14.59
CA GLU A 17 37.95 6.43 -15.46
C GLU A 17 36.64 5.93 -16.10
N ASP A 18 36.46 4.60 -16.25
CA ASP A 18 35.22 4.01 -16.78
C ASP A 18 34.05 4.03 -15.78
N LEU A 19 34.35 4.17 -14.48
CA LEU A 19 33.35 4.24 -13.41
C LEU A 19 32.55 5.55 -13.40
N VAL A 20 32.96 6.56 -14.19
CA VAL A 20 32.36 7.90 -14.18
C VAL A 20 31.21 8.06 -15.19
N ARG A 21 30.96 7.06 -16.07
CA ARG A 21 30.00 7.20 -17.21
C ARG A 21 28.78 6.28 -17.19
N PHE A 22 28.38 5.77 -16.03
CA PHE A 22 27.06 5.14 -15.90
C PHE A 22 26.21 5.92 -14.90
N PRO A 23 25.25 6.75 -15.35
CA PRO A 23 24.20 7.18 -14.45
C PRO A 23 23.52 5.92 -13.94
N LEU A 24 23.68 5.63 -12.63
CA LEU A 24 22.84 4.65 -11.96
C LEU A 24 21.40 5.02 -12.33
N PRO A 25 20.57 4.07 -12.80
CA PRO A 25 19.19 4.37 -13.12
C PRO A 25 18.61 5.08 -11.91
N LEU A 26 18.08 6.30 -12.12
CA LEU A 26 17.52 7.10 -11.04
C LEU A 26 16.64 6.17 -10.20
N PRO A 27 16.81 6.14 -8.86
CA PRO A 27 15.93 5.34 -8.03
C PRO A 27 14.52 5.72 -8.41
N ARG A 28 13.73 4.73 -8.86
CA ARG A 28 12.32 4.96 -9.21
C ARG A 28 11.70 5.78 -8.08
N PRO A 29 10.92 6.83 -8.37
CA PRO A 29 10.30 7.61 -7.31
C PRO A 29 9.63 6.64 -6.34
N ARG A 30 10.04 6.69 -5.07
CA ARG A 30 9.56 5.74 -4.04
C ARG A 30 8.05 5.85 -3.84
N TRP A 31 7.51 7.01 -4.17
CA TRP A 31 6.10 7.38 -4.14
C TRP A 31 5.57 7.49 -5.57
N VAL A 32 4.36 6.98 -5.78
CA VAL A 32 3.59 7.15 -7.01
C VAL A 32 2.39 8.00 -6.64
N ASP A 33 2.09 8.99 -7.47
CA ASP A 33 0.95 9.86 -7.21
C ASP A 33 -0.36 9.05 -7.10
N ARG A 34 -1.27 9.51 -6.24
CA ARG A 34 -2.54 8.83 -5.97
C ARG A 34 -3.42 8.75 -7.23
N GLN A 35 -3.52 9.84 -7.98
CA GLN A 35 -4.31 9.89 -9.21
C GLN A 35 -3.69 8.97 -10.27
N HIS A 36 -2.36 8.88 -10.31
CA HIS A 36 -1.67 7.90 -11.17
C HIS A 36 -2.07 6.47 -10.79
N ILE A 37 -2.05 6.10 -9.51
CA ILE A 37 -2.47 4.77 -9.05
C ILE A 37 -3.93 4.52 -9.45
N GLU A 38 -4.83 5.43 -9.14
CA GLU A 38 -6.27 5.30 -9.45
C GLU A 38 -6.50 5.11 -10.95
N SER A 39 -5.84 5.91 -11.80
CA SER A 39 -5.95 5.80 -13.25
C SER A 39 -5.57 4.41 -13.78
N VAL A 40 -4.58 3.76 -13.16
CA VAL A 40 -4.19 2.39 -13.51
C VAL A 40 -5.18 1.37 -12.94
N LEU A 41 -5.62 1.52 -11.69
CA LEU A 41 -6.55 0.59 -11.05
C LEU A 41 -7.91 0.54 -11.77
N LEU A 42 -8.35 1.64 -12.39
CA LEU A 42 -9.55 1.68 -13.22
C LEU A 42 -9.51 0.69 -14.40
N HIS A 43 -8.32 0.33 -14.89
CA HIS A 43 -8.13 -0.58 -16.03
C HIS A 43 -7.93 -2.05 -15.62
N LEU A 44 -8.01 -2.37 -14.33
CA LEU A 44 -8.03 -3.75 -13.85
C LEU A 44 -9.37 -4.42 -14.16
N SER A 45 -9.32 -5.71 -14.51
CA SER A 45 -10.52 -6.52 -14.73
C SER A 45 -11.38 -6.55 -13.46
N SER A 46 -12.62 -6.07 -13.57
CA SER A 46 -13.62 -6.10 -12.50
C SER A 46 -13.95 -7.54 -12.07
N GLY A 47 -14.43 -7.70 -10.84
CA GLY A 47 -14.82 -9.01 -10.28
C GLY A 47 -13.68 -9.98 -9.98
N THR A 48 -12.43 -9.67 -10.34
CA THR A 48 -11.29 -10.54 -10.05
C THR A 48 -10.79 -10.38 -8.60
N LYS A 49 -10.41 -11.49 -7.94
CA LYS A 49 -9.82 -11.46 -6.59
C LYS A 49 -8.59 -10.55 -6.50
N THR A 50 -7.77 -10.50 -7.55
CA THR A 50 -6.59 -9.63 -7.62
C THR A 50 -6.98 -8.16 -7.71
N SER A 51 -7.95 -7.80 -8.56
CA SER A 51 -8.40 -6.40 -8.63
C SER A 51 -8.99 -5.93 -7.31
N ALA A 52 -9.82 -6.76 -6.66
CA ALA A 52 -10.45 -6.39 -5.41
C ALA A 52 -9.41 -6.17 -4.29
N ARG A 53 -8.38 -7.04 -4.21
CA ARG A 53 -7.24 -6.86 -3.30
C ARG A 53 -6.48 -5.56 -3.56
N LEU A 54 -6.16 -5.25 -4.81
CA LEU A 54 -5.42 -4.04 -5.17
C LEU A 54 -6.20 -2.76 -4.84
N ARG A 55 -7.51 -2.76 -5.09
CA ARG A 55 -8.41 -1.64 -4.73
C ARG A 55 -8.49 -1.49 -3.21
N LEU A 56 -8.68 -2.58 -2.46
CA LEU A 56 -8.71 -2.49 -1.00
C LEU A 56 -7.36 -2.03 -0.42
N MET A 57 -6.24 -2.47 -1.00
CA MET A 57 -4.91 -1.97 -0.62
C MET A 57 -4.73 -0.48 -0.88
N HIS A 58 -5.33 0.08 -1.93
CA HIS A 58 -5.30 1.53 -2.20
C HIS A 58 -5.95 2.33 -1.08
N TRP A 59 -7.09 1.86 -0.58
CA TRP A 59 -7.86 2.53 0.47
C TRP A 59 -7.36 2.31 1.89
N THR A 60 -6.56 1.26 2.12
CA THR A 60 -6.11 0.88 3.47
C THR A 60 -4.59 0.94 3.64
N GLY A 61 -3.84 0.93 2.54
CA GLY A 61 -2.39 0.79 2.57
C GLY A 61 -1.89 -0.49 3.25
N MET A 62 -2.72 -1.53 3.44
CA MET A 62 -2.29 -2.78 4.08
C MET A 62 -1.13 -3.45 3.35
N ARG A 63 -0.28 -4.19 4.09
CA ARG A 63 0.79 -5.00 3.46
C ARG A 63 0.17 -6.17 2.69
N PRO A 64 0.80 -6.66 1.61
CA PRO A 64 0.31 -7.84 0.91
C PRO A 64 0.14 -9.08 1.79
N SER A 65 1.03 -9.27 2.78
CA SER A 65 0.93 -10.37 3.74
C SER A 65 -0.21 -10.21 4.74
N GLN A 66 -0.66 -8.98 5.01
CA GLN A 66 -1.84 -8.70 5.85
C GLN A 66 -3.12 -8.96 5.06
N MET A 67 -3.15 -8.50 3.80
CA MET A 67 -4.26 -8.79 2.87
C MET A 67 -4.55 -10.29 2.77
N GLY A 68 -3.50 -11.11 2.66
CA GLY A 68 -3.65 -12.56 2.55
C GLY A 68 -4.08 -13.28 3.83
N ARG A 69 -4.18 -12.56 4.96
CA ARG A 69 -4.60 -13.08 6.26
C ARG A 69 -5.93 -12.51 6.75
N LEU A 70 -6.54 -11.62 5.98
CA LEU A 70 -7.86 -11.10 6.29
C LEU A 70 -8.88 -12.25 6.31
N THR A 71 -9.84 -12.12 7.21
CA THR A 71 -11.01 -12.97 7.35
C THR A 71 -12.27 -12.09 7.34
N PRO A 72 -13.46 -12.67 7.05
CA PRO A 72 -14.70 -11.90 7.12
C PRO A 72 -14.91 -11.21 8.47
N LEU A 73 -14.42 -11.82 9.57
CA LEU A 73 -14.53 -11.30 10.92
C LEU A 73 -13.68 -10.07 11.20
N ASP A 74 -12.72 -9.74 10.34
CA ASP A 74 -11.89 -8.54 10.48
C ASP A 74 -12.64 -7.26 10.10
N PHE A 75 -13.72 -7.36 9.32
CA PHE A 75 -14.53 -6.23 8.90
C PHE A 75 -15.61 -5.90 9.93
N ARG A 76 -15.61 -4.66 10.40
CA ARG A 76 -16.51 -4.11 11.42
C ARG A 76 -17.35 -3.02 10.77
N LEU A 77 -18.28 -3.47 9.92
CA LEU A 77 -19.05 -2.60 9.01
C LEU A 77 -20.33 -2.03 9.62
N ALA A 78 -20.86 -2.68 10.66
CA ALA A 78 -22.08 -2.25 11.35
C ALA A 78 -21.82 -1.22 12.46
N ASP A 79 -20.55 -0.99 12.80
CA ASP A 79 -20.16 0.01 13.79
C ASP A 79 -20.43 1.44 13.29
N PRO A 80 -20.74 2.41 14.19
CA PRO A 80 -21.00 3.80 13.80
C PRO A 80 -19.86 4.45 12.99
N VAL A 81 -18.62 4.02 13.25
CA VAL A 81 -17.47 4.30 12.40
C VAL A 81 -16.96 2.97 11.87
N PRO A 82 -17.32 2.57 10.64
CA PRO A 82 -16.87 1.33 10.04
C PRO A 82 -15.35 1.26 9.98
N TYR A 83 -14.78 0.09 10.29
CA TYR A 83 -13.34 -0.13 10.24
C TYR A 83 -12.98 -1.58 9.86
N VAL A 84 -11.71 -1.79 9.52
CA VAL A 84 -11.13 -3.12 9.32
C VAL A 84 -9.99 -3.34 10.30
N ASN A 85 -10.00 -4.50 10.98
CA ASN A 85 -8.88 -4.94 11.80
C ASN A 85 -7.73 -5.35 10.89
N VAL A 86 -6.52 -4.88 11.19
CA VAL A 86 -5.32 -5.22 10.44
C VAL A 86 -4.74 -6.52 11.02
N PRO A 87 -4.65 -7.62 10.24
CA PRO A 87 -4.05 -8.85 10.72
C PRO A 87 -2.61 -8.62 11.18
N ARG A 88 -2.25 -9.22 12.33
CA ARG A 88 -0.94 -9.00 12.97
C ARG A 88 0.21 -9.40 12.04
N GLY A 89 1.23 -8.55 11.98
CA GLY A 89 2.56 -8.93 11.52
C GLY A 89 3.36 -9.60 12.65
N LYS A 90 4.54 -10.17 12.35
CA LYS A 90 5.47 -10.66 13.38
C LYS A 90 5.86 -9.48 14.28
N GLY A 91 5.36 -9.48 15.53
CA GLY A 91 5.62 -8.43 16.54
C GLY A 91 4.70 -7.19 16.51
N GLY A 92 3.65 -7.15 15.68
CA GLY A 92 2.77 -5.97 15.56
C GLY A 92 1.61 -5.91 16.56
N ARG A 93 1.25 -4.72 17.03
CA ARG A 93 0.02 -4.47 17.83
C ARG A 93 -1.24 -4.62 16.96
N LEU A 94 -2.39 -4.79 17.61
CA LEU A 94 -3.70 -4.66 16.96
C LEU A 94 -3.83 -3.23 16.42
N ALA A 95 -4.07 -3.11 15.12
CA ALA A 95 -4.36 -1.84 14.45
C ALA A 95 -5.71 -1.96 13.76
N ALA A 96 -6.44 -0.85 13.69
CA ALA A 96 -7.71 -0.74 12.99
C ALA A 96 -7.60 0.43 12.01
N ILE A 97 -8.10 0.22 10.79
CA ILE A 97 -8.14 1.25 9.75
C ILE A 97 -9.61 1.62 9.54
N PRO A 98 -10.02 2.86 9.87
CA PRO A 98 -11.37 3.29 9.62
C PRO A 98 -11.60 3.38 8.10
N LEU A 99 -12.79 2.97 7.69
CA LEU A 99 -13.18 2.92 6.29
C LEU A 99 -13.98 4.18 5.97
N VAL A 100 -13.65 4.86 4.88
CA VAL A 100 -14.48 5.90 4.27
C VAL A 100 -15.42 5.29 3.23
N GLU A 101 -16.36 6.06 2.69
CA GLU A 101 -17.37 5.55 1.75
C GLU A 101 -16.78 4.76 0.58
N ASP A 102 -15.75 5.29 -0.05
CA ASP A 102 -15.09 4.61 -1.17
C ASP A 102 -14.29 3.37 -0.75
N ALA A 103 -13.78 3.37 0.48
CA ALA A 103 -13.16 2.20 1.06
C ALA A 103 -14.21 1.10 1.35
N LEU A 104 -15.43 1.48 1.76
CA LEU A 104 -16.54 0.54 1.93
C LEU A 104 -16.90 -0.12 0.60
N ARG A 105 -16.95 0.64 -0.50
CA ARG A 105 -17.14 0.08 -1.85
C ARG A 105 -16.07 -0.96 -2.19
N ALA A 106 -14.80 -0.64 -1.92
CA ALA A 106 -13.70 -1.59 -2.13
C ALA A 106 -13.77 -2.84 -1.22
N VAL A 107 -14.31 -2.71 -0.01
CA VAL A 107 -14.57 -3.85 0.90
C VAL A 107 -15.69 -4.72 0.35
N HIS A 108 -16.79 -4.15 -0.13
CA HIS A 108 -17.88 -4.90 -0.73
C HIS A 108 -17.40 -5.69 -1.96
N ASP A 109 -16.63 -5.06 -2.85
CA ASP A 109 -16.01 -5.74 -4.00
C ASP A 109 -15.09 -6.89 -3.57
N PHE A 110 -14.33 -6.69 -2.50
CA PHE A 110 -13.42 -7.69 -1.94
C PHE A 110 -14.16 -8.91 -1.39
N ILE A 111 -15.25 -8.68 -0.65
CA ILE A 111 -16.09 -9.75 -0.09
C ILE A 111 -16.84 -10.46 -1.22
N ALA A 112 -17.45 -9.73 -2.16
CA ALA A 112 -18.20 -10.30 -3.27
C ALA A 112 -17.33 -11.17 -4.19
N ALA A 113 -16.05 -10.80 -4.38
CA ALA A 113 -15.10 -11.59 -5.15
C ALA A 113 -14.52 -12.79 -4.37
N ASP A 114 -14.87 -12.98 -3.09
CA ASP A 114 -14.24 -13.95 -2.19
C ASP A 114 -12.70 -13.82 -2.21
N ALA A 115 -12.20 -12.60 -2.10
CA ALA A 115 -10.78 -12.28 -2.26
C ALA A 115 -9.94 -12.56 -0.99
N PHE A 116 -10.37 -13.50 -0.16
CA PHE A 116 -9.68 -13.93 1.06
C PHE A 116 -8.52 -14.90 0.77
N GLY A 117 -7.64 -15.08 1.76
CA GLY A 117 -6.59 -16.09 1.73
C GLY A 117 -5.31 -15.74 0.95
N PRO A 118 -4.36 -16.69 0.85
CA PRO A 118 -3.05 -16.47 0.25
C PRO A 118 -3.14 -16.01 -1.21
N TRP A 119 -2.20 -15.15 -1.61
CA TRP A 119 -2.15 -14.61 -2.97
C TRP A 119 -0.71 -14.29 -3.38
N SER A 120 -0.49 -14.25 -4.69
CA SER A 120 0.83 -13.99 -5.28
C SER A 120 1.00 -12.50 -5.59
N THR A 121 1.96 -11.86 -4.92
CA THR A 121 2.38 -10.48 -5.22
C THR A 121 2.93 -10.35 -6.62
N GLN A 122 3.56 -11.40 -7.16
CA GLN A 122 4.04 -11.42 -8.54
C GLN A 122 2.86 -11.36 -9.53
N SER A 123 1.80 -12.14 -9.28
CA SER A 123 0.58 -12.10 -10.11
C SER A 123 -0.11 -10.75 -10.04
N ALA A 124 -0.14 -10.14 -8.85
CA ALA A 124 -0.65 -8.78 -8.67
C ALA A 124 0.16 -7.73 -9.44
N ASN A 125 1.49 -7.78 -9.37
CA ASN A 125 2.37 -6.88 -10.14
C ASN A 125 2.21 -7.08 -11.65
N LYS A 126 2.01 -8.31 -12.13
CA LYS A 126 1.69 -8.58 -13.55
C LYS A 126 0.36 -7.96 -13.95
N ALA A 127 -0.66 -8.05 -13.11
CA ALA A 127 -1.96 -7.41 -13.34
C ALA A 127 -1.81 -5.87 -13.40
N ILE A 128 -1.06 -5.28 -12.47
CA ILE A 128 -0.74 -3.84 -12.50
C ILE A 128 -0.01 -3.48 -13.80
N GLN A 129 0.97 -4.26 -14.23
CA GLN A 129 1.71 -3.99 -15.47
C GLN A 129 0.81 -4.07 -16.71
N ALA A 130 -0.12 -5.02 -16.76
CA ALA A 130 -1.10 -5.10 -17.84
C ALA A 130 -2.07 -3.90 -17.83
N ALA A 131 -2.58 -3.52 -16.67
CA ALA A 131 -3.47 -2.36 -16.52
C ALA A 131 -2.76 -1.04 -16.84
N ALA A 132 -1.50 -0.87 -16.41
CA ALA A 132 -0.71 0.32 -16.68
C ALA A 132 -0.46 0.51 -18.18
N ARG A 133 -0.22 -0.59 -18.92
CA ARG A 133 -0.13 -0.56 -20.39
C ARG A 133 -1.43 -0.08 -21.03
N LYS A 134 -2.59 -0.58 -20.58
CA LYS A 134 -3.90 -0.13 -21.06
C LYS A 134 -4.18 1.34 -20.75
N ALA A 135 -3.73 1.81 -19.59
CA ALA A 135 -3.90 3.18 -19.15
C ALA A 135 -2.89 4.17 -19.79
N HIS A 136 -1.93 3.69 -20.60
CA HIS A 136 -0.79 4.47 -21.09
C HIS A 136 0.00 5.17 -19.95
N ARG A 137 0.19 4.45 -18.83
CA ARG A 137 0.92 4.92 -17.64
C ARG A 137 2.11 4.04 -17.30
N GLN A 138 3.04 4.58 -16.52
CA GLN A 138 4.14 3.79 -15.94
C GLN A 138 3.63 2.78 -14.90
N PRO A 139 4.09 1.52 -14.92
CA PRO A 139 3.67 0.53 -13.94
C PRO A 139 4.30 0.79 -12.57
N PHE A 140 3.61 0.34 -11.53
CA PHE A 140 4.08 0.35 -10.15
C PHE A 140 3.92 -1.03 -9.51
N THR A 141 4.36 -1.15 -8.27
CA THR A 141 4.30 -2.40 -7.49
C THR A 141 3.27 -2.33 -6.37
N VAL A 142 2.87 -3.50 -5.87
CA VAL A 142 1.99 -3.62 -4.68
C VAL A 142 2.52 -2.87 -3.45
N TYR A 143 3.84 -2.77 -3.28
CA TYR A 143 4.42 -2.03 -2.18
C TYR A 143 4.38 -0.52 -2.40
N GLN A 144 4.46 -0.06 -3.65
CA GLN A 144 4.29 1.36 -3.98
C GLN A 144 2.87 1.85 -3.71
N ILE A 145 1.83 1.00 -3.84
CA ILE A 145 0.47 1.36 -3.40
C ILE A 145 0.47 1.74 -1.90
N ARG A 146 1.03 0.86 -1.06
CA ARG A 146 1.13 1.11 0.39
C ARG A 146 1.95 2.35 0.71
N HIS A 147 3.11 2.53 0.07
CA HIS A 147 3.94 3.70 0.28
C HIS A 147 3.20 4.99 -0.08
N SER A 148 2.45 4.95 -1.19
CA SER A 148 1.70 6.10 -1.65
C SER A 148 0.59 6.47 -0.67
N PHE A 149 -0.15 5.50 -0.13
CA PHE A 149 -1.14 5.75 0.92
C PHE A 149 -0.52 6.40 2.17
N ALA A 150 0.61 5.87 2.67
CA ALA A 150 1.27 6.42 3.86
C ALA A 150 1.77 7.85 3.64
N THR A 151 2.40 8.11 2.49
CA THR A 151 2.86 9.44 2.09
C THR A 151 1.68 10.41 1.93
N CYS A 152 0.61 9.95 1.29
CA CYS A 152 -0.63 10.70 1.09
C CYS A 152 -1.29 11.12 2.42
N LEU A 153 -1.38 10.22 3.39
CA LEU A 153 -1.90 10.56 4.73
C LEU A 153 -1.06 11.64 5.40
N ARG A 154 0.28 11.57 5.27
CA ARG A 154 1.18 12.60 5.79
C ARG A 154 0.94 13.95 5.13
N HIS A 155 0.77 13.98 3.81
CA HIS A 155 0.45 15.22 3.08
C HIS A 155 -0.94 15.78 3.42
N ALA A 156 -1.90 14.92 3.77
CA ALA A 156 -3.22 15.32 4.25
C ALA A 156 -3.23 15.83 5.71
N GLY A 157 -2.05 15.99 6.33
CA GLY A 157 -1.89 16.54 7.67
C GLY A 157 -2.04 15.54 8.81
N ALA A 158 -2.01 14.23 8.53
CA ALA A 158 -1.95 13.23 9.59
C ALA A 158 -0.57 13.25 10.26
N ASP A 159 -0.57 13.23 11.59
CA ASP A 159 0.67 13.11 12.37
C ASP A 159 1.35 11.76 12.07
N LEU A 160 2.68 11.73 12.10
CA LEU A 160 3.46 10.51 11.96
C LEU A 160 3.05 9.46 13.01
N ALA A 161 2.67 9.89 14.22
CA ALA A 161 2.11 9.02 15.25
C ALA A 161 0.78 8.37 14.81
N ASP A 162 -0.15 9.15 14.24
CA ASP A 162 -1.43 8.64 13.73
C ASP A 162 -1.23 7.62 12.58
N ILE A 163 -0.23 7.86 11.72
CA ILE A 163 0.15 6.96 10.62
C ILE A 163 0.80 5.67 11.16
N GLN A 164 1.66 5.77 12.18
CA GLN A 164 2.30 4.61 12.81
C GLN A 164 1.29 3.74 13.55
N ASP A 165 0.31 4.34 14.21
CA ASP A 165 -0.79 3.66 14.88
C ASP A 165 -1.69 2.90 13.89
N LEU A 166 -2.04 3.52 12.75
CA LEU A 166 -2.75 2.85 11.64
C LEU A 166 -2.02 1.60 11.13
N TYR A 167 -0.70 1.54 11.31
CA TYR A 167 0.14 0.42 10.87
C TYR A 167 0.68 -0.48 11.98
N GLY A 168 0.37 -0.18 13.23
CA GLY A 168 0.77 -0.97 14.40
C GLY A 168 2.29 -1.08 14.60
N HIS A 169 3.07 -0.03 14.28
CA HIS A 169 4.54 -0.03 14.47
C HIS A 169 4.89 0.34 15.90
N THR A 170 5.59 -0.55 16.60
CA THR A 170 6.03 -0.39 17.99
C THR A 170 7.27 0.50 18.08
N ASN A 171 7.10 1.83 18.22
CA ASN A 171 7.83 2.59 19.24
C ASN A 171 7.22 3.99 19.46
N VAL A 172 6.16 4.07 20.26
CA VAL A 172 6.02 5.12 21.28
C VAL A 172 5.39 4.45 22.50
N ALA A 173 6.02 4.63 23.65
CA ALA A 173 5.61 4.05 24.91
C ALA A 173 4.18 4.42 25.29
N THR A 174 3.58 3.54 26.08
CA THR A 174 2.33 3.64 26.85
C THR A 174 1.01 3.21 26.18
N THR A 175 0.26 2.53 27.03
CA THR A 175 -1.01 1.84 26.86
C THR A 175 -2.14 2.84 26.65
N ARG A 176 -2.81 2.82 25.50
CA ARG A 176 -4.18 3.33 25.38
C ARG A 176 -5.04 2.41 24.53
N ILE A 177 -5.83 1.60 25.25
CA ILE A 177 -7.12 1.12 24.79
C ILE A 177 -8.01 2.36 24.75
N TYR A 178 -8.31 2.92 23.57
CA TYR A 178 -9.46 3.80 23.37
C TYR A 178 -10.06 3.62 21.98
N ALA A 179 -11.32 3.19 22.01
CA ALA A 179 -12.28 3.12 20.92
C ALA A 179 -12.95 4.48 20.70
N ALA A 180 -13.32 4.78 19.45
CA ALA A 180 -14.12 5.89 18.92
C ALA A 180 -13.41 7.23 18.54
N PRO A 181 -12.78 8.04 19.43
CA PRO A 181 -12.23 9.36 19.04
C PRO A 181 -11.08 9.28 18.03
N THR A 182 -10.19 8.29 18.17
CA THR A 182 -9.03 8.11 17.28
C THR A 182 -9.46 7.65 15.88
N LEU A 183 -10.43 6.75 15.79
CA LEU A 183 -10.95 6.27 14.50
C LEU A 183 -11.69 7.37 13.74
N ALA A 184 -12.46 8.22 14.42
CA ALA A 184 -13.12 9.36 13.78
C ALA A 184 -12.09 10.36 13.21
N LYS A 185 -11.05 10.68 13.98
CA LYS A 185 -9.94 11.55 13.54
C LYS A 185 -9.19 10.95 12.34
N GLN A 186 -8.87 9.65 12.39
CA GLN A 186 -8.22 8.92 11.30
C GLN A 186 -9.13 8.82 10.06
N ARG A 187 -10.44 8.58 10.24
CA ARG A 187 -11.43 8.59 9.16
C ARG A 187 -11.46 9.95 8.46
N ALA A 188 -11.46 11.04 9.24
CA ALA A 188 -11.42 12.38 8.67
C ALA A 188 -10.12 12.65 7.90
N ALA A 189 -8.97 12.14 8.36
CA ALA A 189 -7.72 12.24 7.61
C ALA A 189 -7.76 11.47 6.27
N ILE A 190 -8.30 10.24 6.29
CA ILE A 190 -8.53 9.47 5.07
C ILE A 190 -9.52 10.22 4.16
N GLN A 191 -10.60 10.77 4.70
CA GLN A 191 -11.60 11.48 3.90
C GLN A 191 -11.01 12.74 3.23
N ARG A 192 -10.20 13.52 3.95
CA ARG A 192 -9.47 14.67 3.40
C ARG A 192 -8.52 14.29 2.26
N LEU A 193 -7.85 13.14 2.40
CA LEU A 193 -6.98 12.62 1.35
C LEU A 193 -7.75 12.48 0.03
N TYR A 194 -8.98 11.98 0.07
CA TYR A 194 -9.78 11.70 -1.12
C TYR A 194 -10.63 12.87 -1.60
N SER A 195 -11.01 13.81 -0.72
CA SER A 195 -11.78 15.01 -1.08
C SER A 195 -10.96 16.10 -1.76
N ALA A 196 -9.64 16.18 -1.51
CA ALA A 196 -8.78 17.25 -2.03
C ALA A 196 -8.30 17.06 -3.49
N ALA A 197 -8.77 16.02 -4.19
CA ALA A 197 -8.38 15.75 -5.58
C ALA A 197 -9.57 15.55 -6.53
N SER A 198 -10.75 16.04 -6.12
CA SER A 198 -11.91 16.24 -7.00
C SER A 198 -11.93 17.67 -7.52
#